data_AF-A0A3A5AAA0-F1
#
_entry.id   AF-A0A3A5AAA0-F1
#
_cell.length_a   1.000
_cell.length_b   1.000
_cell.length_c   1.000
_cell.angle_alpha   90.00
_cell.angle_beta   90.00
_cell.angle_gamma   90.00
#
_symmetry.space_group_name_H-M   'P 1'
#
loop_
_entity.id
_entity.type
_entity.pdbx_description
1 polymer ?
#
loop_
_entity_poly.entity_id
_entity_poly.type
_entity_poly.pdbx_seq_one_letter_code
_entity_poly.pdbx_strand_id
1 'polypeptide(L)'
;MNNNICVKQLPSETNCHWHKQNKEGGKLYTADEIFASNVCPIMFHTLYPYFLGAVFGAKYTYNEQGDCHVCCPAEKSVDVLVKVRPNDGKFEDWVRKDWRDVIHAEVIKVNGPCDYNHKVGDRFVFPTCLRTKYACPAGINNLFPFLKIEIPKCINLNKLRCPDWLENIYYSLSCEE
;
A
#
# COMPACT_ATOMS: atom_id res chain seq x y z
N MET A 1 -6.99 -2.13 15.05
CA MET A 1 -7.09 -0.66 14.98
C MET A 1 -8.38 -0.32 14.27
N ASN A 2 -9.31 0.38 14.93
CA ASN A 2 -10.53 0.87 14.28
C ASN A 2 -10.22 2.21 13.63
N ASN A 3 -9.67 2.19 12.42
CA ASN A 3 -9.60 3.41 11.61
C ASN A 3 -10.98 3.63 11.00
N ASN A 4 -11.73 4.60 11.55
CA ASN A 4 -13.01 5.07 10.99
C ASN A 4 -12.78 5.95 9.74
N ILE A 5 -11.88 5.52 8.85
CA ILE A 5 -11.59 6.23 7.60
C ILE A 5 -12.60 5.76 6.58
N CYS A 6 -13.42 6.70 6.11
CA CYS A 6 -14.32 6.48 5.00
C CYS A 6 -14.01 7.50 3.90
N VAL A 7 -13.79 7.02 2.67
CA VAL A 7 -13.54 7.88 1.51
C VAL A 7 -14.69 7.72 0.52
N LYS A 8 -15.30 8.82 0.08
CA LYS A 8 -16.38 8.79 -0.89
C LYS A 8 -15.84 9.12 -2.28
N GLN A 9 -15.96 8.18 -3.21
CA GLN A 9 -15.90 8.48 -4.64
C GLN A 9 -17.17 9.24 -5.03
N LEU A 10 -16.99 10.41 -5.64
CA LEU A 10 -18.09 11.20 -6.17
C LEU A 10 -18.54 10.66 -7.55
N PRO A 11 -19.83 10.79 -7.87
CA PRO A 11 -20.37 10.34 -9.15
C PRO A 11 -19.79 11.15 -10.32
N SER A 12 -19.68 10.52 -11.49
CA SER A 12 -19.32 11.12 -12.78
C SER A 12 -17.94 11.80 -12.88
N GLU A 13 -17.06 11.70 -11.88
CA GLU A 13 -15.78 12.43 -11.90
C GLU A 13 -14.74 11.90 -12.90
N THR A 14 -14.80 10.62 -13.30
CA THR A 14 -13.70 10.02 -14.06
C THR A 14 -14.11 8.78 -14.87
N ASN A 15 -13.43 8.56 -16.01
CA ASN A 15 -13.52 7.35 -16.84
C ASN A 15 -12.56 6.23 -16.39
N CYS A 16 -12.04 6.29 -15.15
CA CYS A 16 -11.13 5.29 -14.61
C CYS A 16 -11.75 3.88 -14.62
N HIS A 17 -10.97 2.90 -15.07
CA HIS A 17 -11.40 1.50 -15.12
C HIS A 17 -11.82 0.91 -13.77
N TRP A 18 -11.31 1.45 -12.65
CA TRP A 18 -11.69 1.05 -11.29
C TRP A 18 -13.03 1.62 -10.86
N HIS A 19 -13.41 2.77 -11.39
CA HIS A 19 -14.60 3.52 -10.97
C HIS A 19 -15.82 3.24 -11.86
N LYS A 20 -15.66 2.46 -12.94
CA LYS A 20 -16.69 2.23 -13.97
C LYS A 20 -18.02 1.74 -13.41
N GLN A 21 -18.01 0.79 -12.47
CA GLN A 21 -19.24 0.19 -11.92
C GLN A 21 -19.99 1.13 -10.96
N ASN A 22 -19.28 2.07 -10.35
CA ASN A 22 -19.84 3.00 -9.35
C ASN A 22 -19.90 4.43 -9.90
N LYS A 23 -19.86 4.59 -11.23
CA LYS A 23 -19.74 5.90 -11.87
C LYS A 23 -20.97 6.78 -11.62
N GLU A 24 -22.17 6.21 -11.67
CA GLU A 24 -23.42 6.97 -11.56
C GLU A 24 -23.77 7.35 -10.11
N GLY A 25 -23.51 6.45 -9.15
CA GLY A 25 -23.88 6.66 -7.73
C GLY A 25 -22.72 7.05 -6.81
N GLY A 26 -21.47 6.93 -7.28
CA GLY A 26 -20.29 6.95 -6.40
C GLY A 26 -20.18 5.68 -5.54
N LYS A 27 -19.17 5.63 -4.68
CA LYS A 27 -18.98 4.54 -3.70
C LYS A 27 -18.35 5.10 -2.43
N LEU A 28 -18.87 4.68 -1.28
CA LEU A 28 -18.20 4.89 0.01
C LEU A 28 -17.26 3.70 0.25
N TYR A 29 -15.96 3.97 0.40
CA TYR A 29 -14.95 2.99 0.73
C TYR A 29 -14.66 3.05 2.23
N THR A 30 -14.70 1.89 2.87
CA THR A 30 -14.28 1.68 4.26
C THR A 30 -12.76 1.49 4.37
N ALA A 31 -12.22 1.54 5.58
CA ALA A 31 -10.77 1.43 5.80
C ALA A 31 -10.17 0.12 5.25
N ASP A 32 -10.89 -1.00 5.32
CA ASP A 32 -10.46 -2.29 4.76
C ASP A 32 -10.59 -2.39 3.23
N GLU A 33 -11.40 -1.50 2.63
CA GLU A 33 -11.46 -1.32 1.18
C GLU A 33 -10.39 -0.32 0.66
N ILE A 34 -9.78 0.47 1.55
CA ILE A 34 -8.68 1.39 1.25
C ILE A 34 -7.33 0.71 1.48
N PHE A 35 -7.12 0.13 2.66
CA PHE A 35 -5.92 -0.59 3.06
C PHE A 35 -6.18 -2.09 2.98
N ALA A 36 -6.04 -2.64 1.77
CA ALA A 36 -6.32 -4.05 1.51
C ALA A 36 -5.56 -4.99 2.47
N SER A 37 -6.21 -6.09 2.88
CA SER A 37 -5.56 -7.22 3.59
C SER A 37 -4.87 -6.86 4.92
N ASN A 38 -5.48 -6.00 5.75
CA ASN A 38 -4.90 -5.56 7.03
C ASN A 38 -3.52 -4.90 6.90
N VAL A 39 -3.13 -4.45 5.69
CA VAL A 39 -1.87 -3.73 5.51
C VAL A 39 -1.91 -2.47 6.35
N CYS A 40 -0.91 -2.25 7.20
CA CYS A 40 -0.86 -1.03 7.97
C CYS A 40 -0.59 0.16 7.02
N PRO A 41 -1.13 1.37 7.29
CA PRO A 41 -0.95 2.51 6.38
C PRO A 41 0.52 2.88 6.13
N ILE A 42 1.40 2.70 7.14
CA ILE A 42 2.83 2.93 6.98
C ILE A 42 3.44 1.92 5.99
N MET A 43 3.12 0.64 6.14
CA MET A 43 3.55 -0.40 5.22
C MET A 43 3.03 -0.10 3.81
N PHE A 44 1.77 0.30 3.66
CA PHE A 44 1.21 0.70 2.36
C PHE A 44 2.03 1.80 1.69
N HIS A 45 2.45 2.83 2.42
CA HIS A 45 3.27 3.92 1.87
C HIS A 45 4.64 3.45 1.38
N THR A 46 5.30 2.57 2.16
CA THR A 46 6.58 1.96 1.77
C THR A 46 6.44 1.09 0.54
N LEU A 47 5.32 0.36 0.50
CA LEU A 47 5.02 -0.60 -0.53
C LEU A 47 4.63 0.10 -1.84
N TYR A 48 3.80 1.14 -1.79
CA TYR A 48 3.16 1.77 -2.97
C TYR A 48 4.09 2.02 -4.18
N PRO A 49 5.30 2.59 -4.02
CA PRO A 49 6.22 2.79 -5.14
C PRO A 49 6.55 1.51 -5.91
N TYR A 50 6.76 0.38 -5.21
CA TYR A 50 7.06 -0.91 -5.83
C TYR A 50 5.86 -1.47 -6.60
N PHE A 51 4.64 -1.24 -6.12
CA PHE A 51 3.43 -1.63 -6.85
C PHE A 51 3.23 -0.79 -8.09
N LEU A 52 3.37 0.53 -7.95
CA LEU A 52 3.25 1.45 -9.08
C LEU A 52 4.30 1.11 -10.14
N GLY A 53 5.54 0.92 -9.72
CA GLY A 53 6.62 0.50 -10.61
C GLY A 53 6.34 -0.85 -11.27
N ALA A 54 5.93 -1.87 -10.53
CA ALA A 54 5.58 -3.17 -11.11
C ALA A 54 4.44 -3.07 -12.14
N VAL A 55 3.44 -2.21 -11.91
CA VAL A 55 2.33 -1.97 -12.87
C VAL A 55 2.82 -1.28 -14.14
N PHE A 56 3.77 -0.35 -14.04
CA PHE A 56 4.28 0.44 -15.16
C PHE A 56 5.62 -0.06 -15.73
N GLY A 57 6.05 -1.26 -15.36
CA GLY A 57 7.25 -1.92 -15.90
C GLY A 57 8.58 -1.35 -15.39
N ALA A 58 8.60 -0.74 -14.21
CA ALA A 58 9.84 -0.33 -13.56
C ALA A 58 10.73 -1.54 -13.25
N LYS A 59 12.03 -1.34 -13.42
CA LYS A 59 13.06 -2.36 -13.18
C LYS A 59 13.71 -2.06 -11.83
N TYR A 60 13.44 -2.88 -10.84
CA TYR A 60 14.16 -2.87 -9.56
C TYR A 60 15.31 -3.87 -9.62
N THR A 61 16.23 -3.79 -8.66
CA THR A 61 17.20 -4.87 -8.40
C THR A 61 16.46 -6.06 -7.77
N TYR A 62 15.73 -6.77 -8.61
CA TYR A 62 15.06 -8.01 -8.27
C TYR A 62 16.10 -9.14 -8.11
N ASN A 63 15.85 -10.08 -7.21
CA ASN A 63 16.65 -11.30 -7.13
C ASN A 63 16.39 -12.22 -8.35
N GLU A 64 17.07 -13.36 -8.44
CA GLU A 64 16.90 -14.33 -9.54
C GLU A 64 15.45 -14.83 -9.72
N GLN A 65 14.60 -14.67 -8.70
CA GLN A 65 13.20 -15.07 -8.70
C GLN A 65 12.25 -13.91 -9.11
N GLY A 66 12.77 -12.71 -9.38
CA GLY A 66 11.97 -11.54 -9.71
C GLY A 66 11.41 -10.79 -8.50
N ASP A 67 11.96 -11.04 -7.31
CA ASP A 67 11.45 -10.48 -6.06
C ASP A 67 12.31 -9.31 -5.55
N CYS A 68 11.65 -8.31 -4.93
CA CYS A 68 12.33 -7.15 -4.35
C CYS A 68 12.20 -7.16 -2.82
N HIS A 69 13.33 -7.09 -2.13
CA HIS A 69 13.36 -6.99 -0.68
C HIS A 69 13.06 -5.55 -0.25
N VAL A 70 12.03 -5.38 0.55
CA VAL A 70 11.60 -4.09 1.09
C VAL A 70 11.46 -4.23 2.61
N CYS A 71 11.90 -3.21 3.35
CA CYS A 71 11.78 -3.18 4.80
C CYS A 71 10.77 -2.11 5.22
N CYS A 72 9.90 -2.42 6.17
CA CYS A 72 9.08 -1.40 6.81
C CYS A 72 9.96 -0.39 7.56
N PRO A 73 9.67 0.93 7.49
CA PRO A 73 10.51 1.97 8.08
C PRO A 73 10.44 2.04 9.61
N ALA A 74 9.62 1.21 10.25
CA ALA A 74 9.55 1.12 11.71
C ALA A 74 10.88 0.61 12.29
N GLU A 75 11.24 1.06 13.50
CA GLU A 75 12.51 0.65 14.13
C GLU A 75 12.54 -0.86 14.46
N LYS A 76 11.37 -1.43 14.73
CA LYS A 76 11.14 -2.85 15.04
C LYS A 76 10.27 -3.48 13.95
N SER A 77 10.74 -3.37 12.72
CA SER A 77 9.96 -3.60 11.49
C SER A 77 9.78 -5.08 11.13
N VAL A 78 9.04 -5.27 10.04
CA VAL A 78 8.99 -6.52 9.29
C VAL A 78 9.68 -6.33 7.94
N ASP A 79 10.37 -7.37 7.50
CA ASP A 79 10.94 -7.46 6.16
C ASP A 79 9.94 -8.16 5.25
N VAL A 80 9.72 -7.59 4.07
CA VAL A 80 8.77 -8.10 3.09
C VAL A 80 9.43 -8.31 1.74
N LEU A 81 8.92 -9.32 1.05
CA LEU A 81 9.34 -9.65 -0.30
C LEU A 81 8.19 -9.31 -1.25
N VAL A 82 8.39 -8.32 -2.12
CA VAL A 82 7.42 -7.96 -3.16
C VAL A 82 7.58 -8.93 -4.32
N LYS A 83 6.50 -9.66 -4.62
CA LYS A 83 6.45 -10.69 -5.66
C LYS A 83 5.51 -10.24 -6.77
N VAL A 84 6.00 -10.24 -8.01
CA VAL A 84 5.23 -9.93 -9.22
C VAL A 84 5.05 -11.22 -10.02
N ARG A 85 3.80 -11.60 -10.29
CA ARG A 85 3.47 -12.76 -11.13
C ARG A 85 2.91 -12.30 -12.48
N PRO A 86 3.03 -13.10 -13.55
CA PRO A 86 2.35 -12.84 -14.81
C PRO A 86 0.84 -12.72 -14.62
N ASN A 87 0.22 -11.71 -15.25
CA ASN A 87 -1.24 -11.51 -15.28
C ASN A 87 -1.80 -11.74 -16.68
N ASP A 88 -1.62 -12.94 -17.21
CA ASP A 88 -2.18 -13.35 -18.50
C ASP A 88 -3.54 -14.06 -18.34
N GLY A 89 -4.07 -14.10 -17.11
CA GLY A 89 -5.30 -14.81 -16.76
C GLY A 89 -5.14 -16.34 -16.74
N LYS A 90 -3.92 -16.87 -16.94
CA LYS A 90 -3.62 -18.29 -16.89
C LYS A 90 -2.82 -18.59 -15.62
N PHE A 91 -3.46 -19.30 -14.71
CA PHE A 91 -2.81 -19.80 -13.51
C PHE A 91 -2.73 -21.32 -13.62
N GLU A 92 -1.58 -21.89 -13.28
CA GLU A 92 -1.45 -23.33 -13.14
C GLU A 92 -2.43 -23.84 -12.07
N ASP A 93 -2.95 -25.06 -12.24
CA ASP A 93 -4.05 -25.59 -11.40
C ASP A 93 -3.69 -25.73 -9.91
N TRP A 94 -2.40 -25.85 -9.59
CA TRP A 94 -1.90 -25.89 -8.21
C TRP A 94 -1.90 -24.50 -7.54
N VAL A 95 -2.04 -23.42 -8.31
CA VAL A 95 -2.13 -22.06 -7.77
C VAL A 95 -3.51 -21.87 -7.16
N ARG A 96 -3.56 -21.89 -5.83
CA ARG A 96 -4.78 -21.64 -5.05
C ARG A 96 -5.46 -20.35 -5.52
N LYS A 97 -6.79 -20.31 -5.48
CA LYS A 97 -7.56 -19.13 -5.94
C LYS A 97 -7.17 -17.84 -5.21
N ASP A 98 -6.82 -17.93 -3.93
CA ASP A 98 -6.33 -16.81 -3.11
C ASP A 98 -4.86 -16.40 -3.41
N TRP A 99 -4.19 -17.09 -4.32
CA TRP A 99 -2.79 -16.84 -4.73
C TRP A 99 -2.71 -16.29 -6.16
N ARG A 100 -3.87 -16.11 -6.81
CA ARG A 100 -3.98 -15.56 -8.16
C ARG A 100 -3.85 -14.03 -8.20
N ASP A 101 -3.52 -13.44 -7.06
CA ASP A 101 -3.18 -12.03 -6.95
C ASP A 101 -1.82 -11.77 -7.59
N VAL A 102 -1.85 -10.93 -8.62
CA VAL A 102 -0.73 -10.63 -9.52
C VAL A 102 0.44 -9.98 -8.80
N ILE A 103 0.17 -9.13 -7.82
CA ILE A 103 1.20 -8.46 -7.03
C ILE A 103 0.85 -8.58 -5.56
N HIS A 104 1.76 -9.14 -4.78
CA HIS A 104 1.64 -9.21 -3.33
C HIS A 104 2.99 -9.01 -2.66
N ALA A 105 2.96 -8.60 -1.39
CA ALA A 105 4.12 -8.62 -0.53
C ALA A 105 3.93 -9.68 0.55
N GLU A 106 4.98 -10.45 0.85
CA GLU A 106 4.96 -11.49 1.89
C GLU A 106 5.92 -11.11 3.00
N VAL A 107 5.48 -11.20 4.26
CA VAL A 107 6.34 -11.01 5.43
C VAL A 107 7.27 -12.22 5.56
N ILE A 108 8.57 -11.99 5.37
CA ILE A 108 9.60 -13.03 5.46
C ILE A 108 10.33 -13.01 6.80
N LYS A 109 10.27 -11.89 7.53
CA LYS A 109 10.92 -11.75 8.83
C LYS A 109 10.21 -10.69 9.69
N VAL A 110 10.21 -10.91 11.01
CA VAL A 110 9.74 -9.96 12.02
C VAL A 110 10.93 -9.61 12.92
N ASN A 111 11.37 -8.36 12.90
CA ASN A 111 12.58 -7.90 13.61
C ASN A 111 12.29 -7.40 15.04
N GLY A 112 11.02 -7.35 15.46
CA GLY A 112 10.59 -6.99 16.81
C GLY A 112 9.06 -6.92 16.95
N PRO A 113 8.52 -6.43 18.08
CA PRO A 113 7.09 -6.26 18.27
C PRO A 113 6.50 -5.30 17.22
N CYS A 114 5.65 -5.84 16.35
CA CYS A 114 4.87 -5.09 15.39
C CYS A 114 3.53 -4.68 16.04
N ASP A 115 3.20 -3.39 16.05
CA ASP A 115 1.93 -2.88 16.61
C ASP A 115 0.68 -3.39 15.87
N TYR A 116 0.86 -3.83 14.62
CA TYR A 116 -0.19 -4.45 13.81
C TYR A 116 -0.16 -5.97 13.88
N ASN A 117 0.72 -6.54 14.71
CA ASN A 117 0.85 -7.96 14.98
C ASN A 117 1.09 -8.83 13.73
N HIS A 118 1.80 -8.27 12.74
CA HIS A 118 2.18 -9.01 11.54
C HIS A 118 3.11 -10.18 11.87
N LYS A 119 2.94 -11.29 11.16
CA LYS A 119 3.66 -12.54 11.34
C LYS A 119 4.32 -12.99 10.05
N VAL A 120 5.37 -13.80 10.15
CA VAL A 120 5.97 -14.47 8.98
C VAL A 120 4.90 -15.27 8.26
N GLY A 121 4.85 -15.12 6.93
CA GLY A 121 3.83 -15.70 6.07
C GLY A 121 2.57 -14.86 5.89
N ASP A 122 2.41 -13.73 6.61
CA ASP A 122 1.37 -12.76 6.30
C ASP A 122 1.57 -12.20 4.89
N ARG A 123 0.47 -12.01 4.17
CA ARG A 123 0.47 -11.55 2.78
C ARG A 123 -0.37 -10.30 2.61
N PHE A 124 0.23 -9.30 1.96
CA PHE A 124 -0.43 -8.07 1.56
C PHE A 124 -0.74 -8.16 0.07
N VAL A 125 -2.01 -8.37 -0.26
CA VAL A 125 -2.49 -8.43 -1.64
C VAL A 125 -2.75 -7.03 -2.16
N PHE A 126 -2.18 -6.72 -3.32
CA PHE A 126 -2.41 -5.43 -3.97
C PHE A 126 -3.51 -5.58 -5.03
N PRO A 127 -4.54 -4.72 -4.99
CA PRO A 127 -5.82 -5.02 -5.62
C PRO A 127 -5.87 -4.88 -7.16
N THR A 128 -4.76 -5.06 -7.85
CA THR A 128 -4.60 -4.91 -9.31
C THR A 128 -5.64 -5.69 -10.15
N CYS A 129 -6.12 -6.83 -9.62
CA CYS A 129 -7.20 -7.65 -10.20
C CYS A 129 -8.53 -7.59 -9.43
N LEU A 130 -8.59 -6.97 -8.25
CA LEU A 130 -9.76 -6.88 -7.37
C LEU A 130 -10.43 -5.50 -7.43
N ARG A 131 -10.55 -4.98 -8.66
CA ARG A 131 -10.87 -3.58 -8.97
C ARG A 131 -12.25 -3.10 -8.50
N THR A 132 -13.16 -4.02 -8.23
CA THR A 132 -14.54 -3.73 -7.80
C THR A 132 -14.66 -3.64 -6.28
N LYS A 133 -13.71 -4.25 -5.56
CA LYS A 133 -13.72 -4.31 -4.10
C LYS A 133 -13.00 -3.13 -3.49
N TYR A 134 -11.79 -2.84 -3.94
CA TYR A 134 -10.92 -1.85 -3.31
C TYR A 134 -10.91 -0.51 -4.03
N ALA A 135 -10.53 0.54 -3.30
CA ALA A 135 -10.30 1.85 -3.89
C ALA A 135 -9.15 1.81 -4.92
N CYS A 136 -9.23 2.67 -5.93
CA CYS A 136 -8.20 2.77 -6.95
C CYS A 136 -6.84 3.17 -6.33
N PRO A 137 -5.74 2.43 -6.60
CA PRO A 137 -4.42 2.71 -6.02
C PRO A 137 -3.94 4.14 -6.26
N ALA A 138 -4.15 4.69 -7.46
CA ALA A 138 -3.79 6.06 -7.79
C ALA A 138 -4.60 7.09 -6.97
N GLY A 139 -5.88 6.82 -6.75
CA GLY A 139 -6.74 7.66 -5.90
C GLY A 139 -6.28 7.63 -4.45
N ILE A 140 -5.98 6.45 -3.91
CA ILE A 140 -5.49 6.32 -2.53
C ILE A 140 -4.15 7.01 -2.33
N ASN A 141 -3.21 6.88 -3.27
CA ASN A 141 -1.93 7.58 -3.17
C ASN A 141 -2.07 9.10 -3.18
N ASN A 142 -2.98 9.65 -3.99
CA ASN A 142 -3.25 11.09 -3.99
C ASN A 142 -3.90 11.57 -2.69
N LEU A 143 -4.72 10.72 -2.05
CA LEU A 143 -5.36 11.03 -0.77
C LEU A 143 -4.43 10.83 0.42
N PHE A 144 -3.44 9.93 0.31
CA PHE A 144 -2.62 9.46 1.42
C PHE A 144 -2.00 10.59 2.26
N PRO A 145 -1.42 11.66 1.68
CA PRO A 145 -0.86 12.78 2.45
C PRO A 145 -1.91 13.54 3.30
N PHE A 146 -3.18 13.44 2.94
CA PHE A 146 -4.28 14.15 3.60
C PHE A 146 -5.06 13.26 4.58
N LEU A 147 -4.78 11.95 4.62
CA LEU A 147 -5.44 11.05 5.55
C LEU A 147 -4.91 11.30 6.97
N LYS A 148 -5.81 11.64 7.89
CA LYS A 148 -5.51 11.72 9.32
C LYS A 148 -5.35 10.31 9.88
N ILE A 149 -4.17 9.75 9.75
CA ILE A 149 -3.80 8.42 10.24
C ILE A 149 -3.10 8.59 11.59
N GLU A 150 -3.49 7.78 12.58
CA GLU A 150 -2.74 7.70 13.83
C GLU A 150 -1.36 7.11 13.55
N ILE A 151 -0.31 7.84 13.92
CA ILE A 151 1.07 7.37 13.75
C ILE A 151 1.28 6.13 14.63
N PRO A 152 1.65 4.97 14.07
CA PRO A 152 1.90 3.77 14.87
C PRO A 152 3.02 3.99 15.89
N LYS A 153 2.91 3.36 17.07
CA LYS A 153 3.92 3.48 18.15
C LYS A 153 5.27 2.87 17.78
N CYS A 154 5.29 1.95 16.81
CA CYS A 154 6.50 1.35 16.26
C CYS A 154 7.33 2.32 15.41
N ILE A 155 6.78 3.49 15.07
CA ILE A 155 7.51 4.58 14.40
C ILE A 155 8.24 5.40 15.46
N ASN A 156 9.56 5.38 15.39
CA ASN A 156 10.39 6.19 16.27
C ASN A 156 10.50 7.62 15.71
N LEU A 157 9.64 8.51 16.20
CA LEU A 157 9.62 9.94 15.82
C LEU A 157 10.97 10.64 16.06
N ASN A 158 11.74 10.22 17.05
CA ASN A 158 13.06 10.82 17.34
C ASN A 158 14.14 10.39 16.33
N LYS A 159 13.91 9.30 15.61
CA LYS A 159 14.80 8.75 14.57
C LYS A 159 14.29 8.99 13.15
N LEU A 160 13.10 9.57 12.99
CA LEU A 160 12.66 10.07 11.69
C LEU A 160 13.68 11.11 11.21
N ARG A 161 14.12 10.93 9.98
CA ARG A 161 15.03 11.85 9.28
C ARG A 161 14.33 12.29 8.00
N CYS A 162 14.56 13.53 7.61
CA CYS A 162 14.28 13.95 6.24
C CYS A 162 15.05 13.01 5.29
N PRO A 163 14.50 12.61 4.12
CA PRO A 163 15.24 11.83 3.13
C PRO A 163 16.53 12.54 2.68
N ASP A 164 16.61 13.85 2.87
CA ASP A 164 17.88 14.56 2.86
C ASP A 164 18.49 14.56 4.27
N TRP A 165 19.52 13.73 4.47
CA TRP A 165 20.27 13.64 5.72
C TRP A 165 21.21 14.84 5.94
N LEU A 166 21.38 15.70 4.94
CA LEU A 166 22.25 16.87 4.96
C LEU A 166 21.48 18.20 5.00
N GLU A 167 20.21 18.22 4.58
CA GLU A 167 19.40 19.44 4.53
C GLU A 167 18.15 19.37 5.41
N ASN A 168 18.05 20.30 6.36
CA ASN A 168 16.81 20.56 7.09
C ASN A 168 15.86 21.37 6.19
N ILE A 169 14.64 20.87 5.99
CA ILE A 169 13.58 21.64 5.33
C ILE A 169 12.85 22.45 6.41
N TYR A 170 12.91 23.78 6.28
CA TYR A 170 12.15 24.71 7.12
C TYR A 170 10.89 25.13 6.37
N TYR A 171 9.74 24.93 7.00
CA TYR A 171 8.47 25.43 6.49
C TYR A 171 8.10 26.70 7.25
N SER A 172 7.96 27.82 6.56
CA SER A 172 7.28 29.00 7.11
C SER A 172 5.79 28.85 6.88
N LEU A 173 5.01 28.81 7.96
CA LEU A 173 3.56 28.92 7.88
C LEU A 173 3.20 30.39 8.12
N SER A 174 2.83 31.09 7.05
CA SER A 174 2.10 32.36 7.16
C SER A 174 0.64 32.10 6.86
N CYS A 175 -0.25 32.49 7.76
CA CYS A 175 -1.63 32.75 7.39
C CYS A 175 -1.62 34.09 6.65
N GLU A 176 -1.91 34.11 5.36
CA GLU A 176 -2.34 35.36 4.73
C GLU A 176 -3.71 35.70 5.32
N GLU A 177 -3.81 36.88 5.93
CA GLU A 177 -5.09 37.48 6.37
C GLU A 177 -5.94 37.92 5.18
#